data_AF-A0A7Y9WIZ3-F1
#
_entry.id   AF-A0A7Y9WIZ3-F1
#
_cell.length_a   1.000
_cell.length_b   1.000
_cell.length_c   1.000
_cell.angle_alpha   90.00
_cell.angle_beta   90.00
_cell.angle_gamma   90.00
#
_symmetry.space_group_name_H-M   'P 1'
#
loop_
_entity.id
_entity.type
_entity.pdbx_description
1 polymer ?
#
loop_
_entity_poly.entity_id
_entity_poly.type
_entity_poly.pdbx_seq_one_letter_code
_entity_poly.pdbx_strand_id
1 'polypeptide(L)'
;MKAIRTTHLFAVPLLLSGLIIPMTGANGMDINRSPVAAVFDQFDSKKLSGISYIGGSNADDFGKLSSIRKMVLDEGRRYFVDLGGLSESQKKNIKQAIQDNLGVSFEADWLFVGRHKNNLIFTPLRSLDDAALKVAVNRAGKPTGSSAYGRNPTSEDQATLPHVAFYVDVNRPIRDWECTFPNSQFWERGSRTFCNNGNISLVYRVNLMRSLAFGLGGSATPDAKLVRISLDEESGGAGIQLNDRNLSWREAHTGRTVVDGWTNSHSTDAIAKDYRFTINAVDVSGNGQQSASILKTFPASNFNANYEHTEVSGFQIGVGGKDESNRSAPKIKLEPQFSYRQELTLRYKTEDYRILRSSSDSSRVSFIWERQQYPTAESLLNVATSPVWDTLYPIDSKKISALSYRGITPNFDVIYRAAPAAKGVTRFYIDSSVNIWAIYDAIYQHFYVVGSHKSYQAQEQWQKYRRVSEVVHFDVDWNHPVFTGGRPVNIQLGDQNNSCLANGSQGKVIIEACDLKSNAQSFIYDQYGRYVSAANAGQCLDGNDLTSLKPCNASLTQRWAWKDQSETLENEYVAGSFLAHDMRSNQMTLASPGASNVSTRMLTKFTDIFSQ
;
A
#
# COMPACT_ATOMS: atom_id res chain seq x y z
N MET A 1 -5.96 75.31 42.78
CA MET A 1 -7.28 74.96 42.18
C MET A 1 -7.06 73.86 41.14
N LYS A 2 -7.83 72.76 41.28
CA LYS A 2 -8.22 71.69 40.31
C LYS A 2 -7.21 71.31 39.21
N ALA A 3 -6.58 70.12 39.24
CA ALA A 3 -7.11 68.79 38.85
C ALA A 3 -7.56 68.77 37.37
N ILE A 4 -7.09 67.88 36.50
CA ILE A 4 -7.28 66.43 36.50
C ILE A 4 -6.17 65.76 35.66
N ARG A 5 -5.54 64.70 36.20
CA ARG A 5 -4.75 63.70 35.48
C ARG A 5 -5.58 62.42 35.44
N THR A 6 -5.82 61.89 34.25
CA THR A 6 -6.60 60.65 34.04
C THR A 6 -5.66 59.46 34.06
N THR A 7 -5.86 58.58 35.04
CA THR A 7 -5.21 57.26 35.17
C THR A 7 -6.12 56.22 34.52
N HIS A 8 -5.62 55.46 33.54
CA HIS A 8 -6.36 54.33 32.97
C HIS A 8 -6.33 53.14 33.94
N LEU A 9 -7.52 52.70 34.35
CA LEU A 9 -7.76 51.48 35.10
C LEU A 9 -7.46 50.24 34.25
N PHE A 10 -6.78 49.28 34.87
CA PHE A 10 -6.73 47.89 34.46
C PHE A 10 -8.15 47.29 34.47
N ALA A 11 -8.62 46.82 33.32
CA ALA A 11 -9.78 45.95 33.21
C ALA A 11 -9.29 44.51 33.00
N VAL A 12 -9.49 43.69 34.02
CA VAL A 12 -9.37 42.23 33.98
C VAL A 12 -10.55 41.69 33.16
N PRO A 13 -10.35 40.95 32.05
CA PRO A 13 -11.47 40.28 31.42
C PRO A 13 -11.85 39.04 32.24
N LEU A 14 -13.09 39.06 32.75
CA LEU A 14 -13.79 37.92 33.31
C LEU A 14 -13.71 36.72 32.35
N LEU A 15 -13.23 35.59 32.86
CA LEU A 15 -13.50 34.27 32.32
C LEU A 15 -15.01 34.00 32.39
N LEU A 16 -15.73 34.29 31.31
CA LEU A 16 -17.03 33.67 31.08
C LEU A 16 -16.75 32.22 30.63
N SER A 17 -16.93 31.29 31.58
CA SER A 17 -17.17 29.88 31.31
C SER A 17 -18.46 29.75 30.51
N GLY A 18 -18.34 29.88 29.18
CA GLY A 18 -19.40 29.48 28.26
C GLY A 18 -19.61 27.98 28.39
N LEU A 19 -20.73 27.59 29.00
CA LEU A 19 -21.27 26.24 28.85
C LEU A 19 -21.37 25.96 27.34
N ILE A 20 -20.51 25.09 26.84
CA ILE A 20 -20.67 24.48 25.53
C ILE A 20 -21.89 23.58 25.64
N ILE A 21 -23.01 24.04 25.11
CA ILE A 21 -24.21 23.24 24.93
C ILE A 21 -23.85 22.16 23.90
N PRO A 22 -24.02 20.86 24.20
CA PRO A 22 -23.73 19.81 23.24
C PRO A 22 -24.79 19.87 22.13
N MET A 23 -24.38 20.29 20.93
CA MET A 23 -25.16 19.97 19.74
C MET A 23 -24.87 18.51 19.40
N THR A 24 -25.81 17.64 19.76
CA THR A 24 -25.86 16.26 19.27
C THR A 24 -25.97 16.29 17.76
N GLY A 25 -24.85 16.10 17.06
CA GLY A 25 -24.83 15.86 15.64
C GLY A 25 -25.65 14.61 15.35
N ALA A 26 -26.66 14.74 14.51
CA ALA A 26 -27.44 13.63 14.00
C ALA A 26 -26.51 12.72 13.21
N ASN A 27 -26.04 11.64 13.85
CA ASN A 27 -25.44 10.40 13.33
C ASN A 27 -24.26 9.92 14.21
N GLY A 28 -24.49 9.70 15.51
CA GLY A 28 -23.79 8.69 16.32
C GLY A 28 -22.26 8.62 16.27
N MET A 29 -21.57 9.68 15.84
CA MET A 29 -20.12 9.81 15.94
C MET A 29 -19.84 10.24 17.37
N ASP A 30 -19.49 9.28 18.23
CA ASP A 30 -19.05 9.55 19.60
C ASP A 30 -17.60 10.09 19.58
N ILE A 31 -17.36 11.15 18.80
CA ILE A 31 -16.08 11.90 18.75
C ILE A 31 -16.09 13.00 19.83
N ASN A 32 -16.93 12.86 20.85
CA ASN A 32 -17.00 13.82 21.94
C ASN A 32 -15.76 13.67 22.82
N ARG A 33 -14.79 14.58 22.59
CA ARG A 33 -13.55 14.87 23.37
C ARG A 33 -12.22 14.37 22.78
N SER A 34 -11.98 14.57 21.48
CA SER A 34 -10.64 14.39 20.89
C SER A 34 -10.26 15.55 19.95
N PRO A 35 -8.97 15.96 19.83
CA PRO A 35 -8.47 16.87 18.80
C PRO A 35 -8.90 16.48 17.37
N VAL A 36 -9.26 15.22 17.17
CA VAL A 36 -9.78 14.65 15.93
C VAL A 36 -11.13 15.24 15.52
N ALA A 37 -12.00 15.62 16.45
CA ALA A 37 -13.31 16.21 16.13
C ALA A 37 -13.16 17.50 15.31
N ALA A 38 -12.26 18.38 15.74
CA ALA A 38 -11.99 19.65 15.06
C ALA A 38 -11.47 19.46 13.62
N VAL A 39 -10.76 18.36 13.37
CA VAL A 39 -10.28 18.01 12.02
C VAL A 39 -11.41 17.48 11.15
N PHE A 40 -12.39 16.77 11.71
CA PHE A 40 -13.53 16.31 10.93
C PHE A 40 -14.58 17.40 10.68
N ASP A 41 -14.66 18.42 11.53
CA ASP A 41 -15.55 19.59 11.35
C ASP A 41 -15.28 20.38 10.06
N GLN A 42 -14.09 20.22 9.46
CA GLN A 42 -13.75 20.87 8.19
C GLN A 42 -14.41 20.22 6.95
N PHE A 43 -15.07 19.07 7.11
CA PHE A 43 -15.68 18.33 6.01
C PHE A 43 -17.20 18.52 5.99
N ASP A 44 -17.78 18.51 4.78
CA ASP A 44 -19.24 18.44 4.59
C ASP A 44 -19.78 17.19 5.31
N SER A 45 -20.81 17.37 6.14
CA SER A 45 -21.45 16.30 6.92
C SER A 45 -21.93 15.14 6.04
N LYS A 46 -22.29 15.40 4.78
CA LYS A 46 -22.64 14.35 3.81
C LYS A 46 -21.45 13.45 3.49
N LYS A 47 -20.24 13.99 3.44
CA LYS A 47 -19.01 13.24 3.15
C LYS A 47 -18.53 12.41 4.33
N LEU A 48 -18.86 12.85 5.54
CA LEU A 48 -18.60 12.13 6.80
C LEU A 48 -19.55 10.95 7.00
N SER A 49 -20.72 10.96 6.36
CA SER A 49 -21.66 9.84 6.44
C SER A 49 -21.01 8.50 6.03
N GLY A 50 -21.12 7.48 6.88
CA GLY A 50 -20.51 6.16 6.64
C GLY A 50 -19.02 6.05 6.96
N ILE A 51 -18.41 7.06 7.59
CA ILE A 51 -17.10 6.92 8.24
C ILE A 51 -17.32 6.49 9.70
N SER A 52 -16.80 5.31 10.03
CA SER A 52 -16.72 4.80 11.40
C SER A 52 -15.38 5.20 12.01
N TYR A 53 -15.41 5.60 13.29
CA TYR A 53 -14.21 5.90 14.06
C TYR A 53 -13.81 4.68 14.89
N ILE A 54 -12.52 4.38 14.95
CA ILE A 54 -11.92 3.40 15.87
C ILE A 54 -10.82 4.14 16.62
N GLY A 55 -11.00 4.39 17.91
CA GLY A 55 -10.01 5.08 18.72
C GLY A 55 -10.44 5.23 20.18
N GLY A 56 -9.47 5.60 21.04
CA GLY A 56 -9.67 5.67 22.49
C GLY A 56 -9.58 4.32 23.21
N SER A 57 -9.71 4.32 24.53
CA SER A 57 -9.61 3.12 25.39
C SER A 57 -10.81 2.16 25.31
N ASN A 58 -11.67 2.29 24.30
CA ASN A 58 -12.89 1.49 24.17
C ASN A 58 -12.58 0.12 23.58
N ALA A 59 -12.54 -0.89 24.46
CA ALA A 59 -12.20 -2.27 24.13
C ALA A 59 -13.14 -2.92 23.09
N ASP A 60 -14.40 -2.47 23.02
CA ASP A 60 -15.43 -3.04 22.14
C ASP A 60 -15.24 -2.72 20.65
N ASP A 61 -14.48 -1.66 20.30
CA ASP A 61 -14.19 -1.34 18.90
C ASP A 61 -13.12 -2.26 18.28
N PHE A 62 -12.31 -2.94 19.10
CA PHE A 62 -11.26 -3.84 18.60
C PHE A 62 -11.82 -5.17 18.09
N GLY A 63 -12.96 -5.62 18.61
CA GLY A 63 -13.68 -6.78 18.08
C GLY A 63 -14.20 -6.56 16.65
N LYS A 64 -14.30 -5.31 16.19
CA LYS A 64 -14.76 -4.95 14.83
C LYS A 64 -13.66 -5.09 13.77
N LEU A 65 -12.39 -5.21 14.16
CA LEU A 65 -11.25 -5.32 13.23
C LEU A 65 -11.38 -6.53 12.28
N SER A 66 -11.87 -7.66 12.79
CA SER A 66 -12.16 -8.87 12.01
C SER A 66 -13.27 -8.66 10.96
N SER A 67 -14.13 -7.67 11.17
CA SER A 67 -15.26 -7.35 10.30
C SER A 67 -15.01 -6.13 9.40
N ILE A 68 -13.88 -5.42 9.53
CA ILE A 68 -13.56 -4.22 8.74
C ILE A 68 -13.63 -4.51 7.25
N ARG A 69 -13.04 -5.64 6.82
CA ARG A 69 -13.03 -6.01 5.40
C ARG A 69 -14.45 -6.09 4.83
N LYS A 70 -15.32 -6.85 5.49
CA LYS A 70 -16.74 -6.97 5.13
C LYS A 70 -17.44 -5.61 5.12
N MET A 71 -17.29 -4.84 6.19
CA MET A 71 -17.99 -3.55 6.31
C MET A 71 -17.53 -2.53 5.26
N VAL A 72 -16.27 -2.55 4.86
CA VAL A 72 -15.74 -1.65 3.83
C VAL A 72 -16.13 -2.11 2.42
N LEU A 73 -16.00 -3.41 2.13
CA LEU A 73 -16.22 -3.96 0.79
C LEU A 73 -17.70 -4.23 0.48
N ASP A 74 -18.49 -4.66 1.46
CA ASP A 74 -19.89 -5.06 1.22
C ASP A 74 -20.85 -3.92 1.58
N GLU A 75 -20.61 -3.26 2.72
CA GLU A 75 -21.49 -2.19 3.23
C GLU A 75 -21.05 -0.78 2.81
N GLY A 76 -19.90 -0.65 2.15
CA GLY A 76 -19.37 0.64 1.70
C GLY A 76 -18.95 1.59 2.83
N ARG A 77 -18.73 1.06 4.05
CA ARG A 77 -18.22 1.84 5.18
C ARG A 77 -16.77 2.24 4.95
N ARG A 78 -16.34 3.26 5.67
CA ARG A 78 -14.97 3.75 5.72
C ARG A 78 -14.55 3.82 7.18
N TYR A 79 -13.28 3.63 7.48
CA TYR A 79 -12.77 3.63 8.85
C TYR A 79 -11.66 4.65 9.02
N PHE A 80 -11.71 5.38 10.13
CA PHE A 80 -10.59 6.14 10.63
C PHE A 80 -10.11 5.51 11.93
N VAL A 81 -8.90 4.96 11.90
CA VAL A 81 -8.23 4.35 13.06
C VAL A 81 -7.30 5.39 13.68
N ASP A 82 -7.53 5.70 14.95
CA ASP A 82 -6.79 6.68 15.74
C ASP A 82 -6.10 6.01 16.93
N LEU A 83 -4.78 5.97 16.86
CA LEU A 83 -3.88 5.42 17.87
C LEU A 83 -3.12 6.51 18.64
N GLY A 84 -3.27 7.78 18.27
CA GLY A 84 -2.41 8.87 18.74
C GLY A 84 -2.47 9.12 20.26
N GLY A 85 -3.58 8.78 20.91
CA GLY A 85 -3.78 8.90 22.36
C GLY A 85 -3.49 7.63 23.17
N LEU A 86 -3.03 6.55 22.54
CA LEU A 86 -2.88 5.24 23.19
C LEU A 86 -1.44 5.01 23.69
N SER A 87 -1.29 4.15 24.69
CA SER A 87 0.04 3.69 25.14
C SER A 87 0.68 2.77 24.10
N GLU A 88 2.01 2.66 24.10
CA GLU A 88 2.73 1.81 23.12
C GLU A 88 2.31 0.33 23.16
N SER A 89 1.92 -0.20 24.32
CA SER A 89 1.40 -1.57 24.41
C SER A 89 0.04 -1.71 23.74
N GLN A 90 -0.85 -0.72 23.92
CA GLN A 90 -2.15 -0.69 23.24
C GLN A 90 -1.96 -0.54 21.72
N LYS A 91 -1.11 0.39 21.27
CA LYS A 91 -0.77 0.57 19.86
C LYS A 91 -0.28 -0.74 19.24
N LYS A 92 0.66 -1.43 19.92
CA LYS A 92 1.20 -2.71 19.46
C LYS A 92 0.12 -3.78 19.31
N ASN A 93 -0.77 -3.92 20.30
CA ASN A 93 -1.85 -4.90 20.25
C ASN A 93 -2.81 -4.64 19.08
N ILE A 94 -3.14 -3.37 18.82
CA ILE A 94 -4.04 -3.00 17.73
C ILE A 94 -3.37 -3.21 16.37
N LYS A 95 -2.11 -2.77 16.22
CA LYS A 95 -1.33 -3.00 15.01
C LYS A 95 -1.19 -4.49 14.70
N GLN A 96 -0.98 -5.32 15.73
CA GLN A 96 -0.98 -6.78 15.58
C GLN A 96 -2.35 -7.30 15.14
N ALA A 97 -3.45 -6.85 15.76
CA ALA A 97 -4.79 -7.28 15.35
C ALA A 97 -5.13 -6.84 13.91
N ILE A 98 -4.69 -5.66 13.47
CA ILE A 98 -4.81 -5.23 12.06
C ILE A 98 -3.99 -6.18 11.17
N GLN A 99 -2.76 -6.51 11.55
CA GLN A 99 -1.90 -7.43 10.80
C GLN A 99 -2.50 -8.84 10.68
N ASP A 100 -3.05 -9.38 11.77
CA ASP A 100 -3.61 -10.72 11.84
C ASP A 100 -4.91 -10.85 11.04
N ASN A 101 -5.73 -9.78 11.00
CA ASN A 101 -7.03 -9.81 10.32
C ASN A 101 -6.98 -9.31 8.87
N LEU A 102 -6.09 -8.37 8.56
CA LEU A 102 -6.01 -7.72 7.25
C LEU A 102 -4.73 -8.07 6.48
N GLY A 103 -3.81 -8.81 7.08
CA GLY A 103 -2.55 -9.26 6.48
C GLY A 103 -1.45 -8.20 6.40
N VAL A 104 -1.71 -6.98 6.89
CA VAL A 104 -0.78 -5.84 6.79
C VAL A 104 -0.92 -4.93 8.01
N SER A 105 0.18 -4.28 8.42
CA SER A 105 0.14 -3.20 9.41
C SER A 105 0.99 -1.99 9.00
N PHE A 106 0.85 -0.89 9.73
CA PHE A 106 1.48 0.40 9.47
C PHE A 106 2.01 0.99 10.78
N GLU A 107 3.12 1.75 10.75
CA GLU A 107 3.58 2.44 11.96
C GLU A 107 2.77 3.69 12.29
N ALA A 108 2.07 4.26 11.31
CA ALA A 108 1.30 5.48 11.48
C ALA A 108 0.32 5.37 12.66
N ASP A 109 0.26 6.44 13.45
CA ASP A 109 -0.70 6.54 14.55
C ASP A 109 -2.13 6.81 14.04
N TRP A 110 -2.27 7.29 12.80
CA TRP A 110 -3.56 7.50 12.15
C TRP A 110 -3.60 6.77 10.82
N LEU A 111 -4.66 6.00 10.61
CA LEU A 111 -4.85 5.19 9.42
C LEU A 111 -6.28 5.32 8.92
N PHE A 112 -6.45 5.74 7.68
CA PHE A 112 -7.74 5.68 7.01
C PHE A 112 -7.83 4.38 6.19
N VAL A 113 -8.96 3.69 6.31
CA VAL A 113 -9.26 2.47 5.55
C VAL A 113 -10.52 2.68 4.74
N GLY A 114 -10.42 2.46 3.44
CA GLY A 114 -11.54 2.59 2.51
C GLY A 114 -11.52 1.49 1.45
N ARG A 115 -12.31 1.71 0.40
CA ARG A 115 -12.41 0.80 -0.74
C ARG A 115 -11.76 1.42 -1.98
N HIS A 116 -11.00 0.61 -2.71
CA HIS A 116 -10.52 0.92 -4.05
C HIS A 116 -10.52 -0.36 -4.88
N LYS A 117 -11.20 -0.35 -6.04
CA LYS A 117 -11.26 -1.50 -6.97
C LYS A 117 -11.50 -2.85 -6.27
N ASN A 118 -12.59 -2.91 -5.51
CA ASN A 118 -13.04 -4.09 -4.73
C ASN A 118 -12.07 -4.61 -3.67
N ASN A 119 -10.98 -3.91 -3.37
CA ASN A 119 -10.09 -4.26 -2.27
C ASN A 119 -9.98 -3.11 -1.27
N LEU A 120 -9.39 -3.40 -0.12
CA LEU A 120 -9.08 -2.39 0.88
C LEU A 120 -8.00 -1.45 0.34
N ILE A 121 -8.18 -0.15 0.59
CA ILE A 121 -7.13 0.85 0.42
C ILE A 121 -6.79 1.44 1.79
N PHE A 122 -5.50 1.49 2.07
CA PHE A 122 -4.94 2.02 3.29
C PHE A 122 -4.24 3.35 3.01
N THR A 123 -4.64 4.39 3.74
CA THR A 123 -4.01 5.72 3.69
C THR A 123 -3.41 6.00 5.08
N PRO A 124 -2.15 5.64 5.33
CA PRO A 124 -1.46 6.02 6.55
C PRO A 124 -1.24 7.55 6.58
N LEU A 125 -1.46 8.19 7.71
CA LEU A 125 -1.38 9.65 7.84
C LEU A 125 -0.24 10.03 8.79
N ARG A 126 0.47 11.11 8.46
CA ARG A 126 1.57 11.63 9.30
C ARG A 126 1.09 12.50 10.45
N SER A 127 -0.07 13.12 10.26
CA SER A 127 -0.70 14.02 11.22
C SER A 127 -2.19 14.12 10.93
N LEU A 128 -2.97 14.70 11.83
CA LEU A 128 -4.39 14.93 11.60
C LEU A 128 -4.65 15.98 10.50
N ASP A 129 -3.72 16.92 10.29
CA ASP A 129 -3.81 17.93 9.22
C ASP A 129 -3.24 17.46 7.87
N ASP A 130 -2.98 16.16 7.74
CA ASP A 130 -2.41 15.58 6.52
C ASP A 130 -3.39 15.75 5.35
N ALA A 131 -2.89 16.28 4.23
CA ALA A 131 -3.69 16.48 3.03
C ALA A 131 -4.22 15.14 2.46
N ALA A 132 -3.52 14.03 2.73
CA ALA A 132 -3.97 12.70 2.36
C ALA A 132 -5.34 12.34 2.98
N LEU A 133 -5.64 12.86 4.19
CA LEU A 133 -6.95 12.65 4.83
C LEU A 133 -8.07 13.27 3.99
N LYS A 134 -7.86 14.46 3.44
CA LYS A 134 -8.86 15.11 2.59
C LYS A 134 -9.14 14.30 1.34
N VAL A 135 -8.12 13.72 0.71
CA VAL A 135 -8.28 12.88 -0.46
C VAL A 135 -9.00 11.58 -0.10
N ALA A 136 -8.64 10.96 1.01
CA ALA A 136 -9.24 9.72 1.48
C ALA A 136 -10.74 9.87 1.83
N VAL A 137 -11.11 10.94 2.54
CA VAL A 137 -12.52 11.25 2.88
C VAL A 137 -13.35 11.54 1.63
N ASN A 138 -12.77 12.24 0.65
CA ASN A 138 -13.45 12.59 -0.60
C ASN A 138 -13.52 11.43 -1.61
N ARG A 139 -12.76 10.36 -1.41
CA ARG A 139 -12.82 9.15 -2.25
C ARG A 139 -14.22 8.55 -2.13
N ALA A 140 -14.98 8.61 -3.22
CA ALA A 140 -16.34 8.10 -3.26
C ALA A 140 -16.34 6.59 -2.97
N GLY A 141 -16.99 6.16 -1.88
CA GLY A 141 -17.17 4.75 -1.54
C GLY A 141 -18.22 4.02 -2.38
N LYS A 142 -18.64 4.59 -3.52
CA LYS A 142 -19.71 3.98 -4.31
C LYS A 142 -19.22 2.64 -4.87
N PRO A 143 -20.02 1.56 -4.74
CA PRO A 143 -19.75 0.33 -5.47
C PRO A 143 -19.79 0.68 -6.95
N THR A 144 -18.64 0.68 -7.61
CA THR A 144 -18.61 0.70 -9.07
C THR A 144 -19.25 -0.61 -9.52
N GLY A 145 -20.47 -0.52 -10.07
CA GLY A 145 -21.05 -1.62 -10.84
C GLY A 145 -20.01 -2.10 -11.83
N SER A 146 -19.89 -3.41 -11.98
CA SER A 146 -18.88 -4.11 -12.77
C SER A 146 -18.66 -3.46 -14.15
N SER A 147 -17.75 -2.50 -14.24
CA SER A 147 -17.27 -2.00 -15.53
C SER A 147 -16.20 -2.97 -15.98
N ALA A 148 -16.58 -3.79 -16.95
CA ALA A 148 -15.78 -4.84 -17.55
C ALA A 148 -14.63 -4.28 -18.37
N TYR A 149 -13.61 -3.66 -17.77
CA TYR A 149 -12.34 -3.38 -18.43
C TYR A 149 -11.21 -3.34 -17.41
N GLY A 150 -10.23 -4.21 -17.64
CA GLY A 150 -9.19 -4.61 -16.68
C GLY A 150 -9.61 -5.87 -15.96
N ARG A 151 -9.00 -7.00 -16.32
CA ARG A 151 -9.31 -8.31 -15.72
C ARG A 151 -8.81 -8.24 -14.27
N ASN A 152 -9.68 -7.79 -13.35
CA ASN A 152 -9.58 -8.17 -11.95
C ASN A 152 -9.31 -9.68 -11.91
N PRO A 153 -8.54 -10.20 -10.95
CA PRO A 153 -8.55 -11.63 -10.69
C PRO A 153 -10.03 -12.02 -10.61
N THR A 154 -10.46 -12.78 -11.59
CA THR A 154 -11.84 -13.24 -11.68
C THR A 154 -12.15 -14.03 -10.41
N SER A 155 -13.42 -14.27 -10.09
CA SER A 155 -13.75 -15.24 -9.05
C SER A 155 -13.01 -16.59 -9.25
N GLU A 156 -12.60 -16.92 -10.49
CA GLU A 156 -11.75 -18.07 -10.83
C GLU A 156 -10.27 -17.93 -10.36
N ASP A 157 -9.70 -16.71 -10.33
CA ASP A 157 -8.31 -16.47 -9.89
C ASP A 157 -8.19 -16.52 -8.35
N GLN A 158 -9.19 -15.98 -7.63
CA GLN A 158 -9.33 -16.18 -6.18
C GLN A 158 -9.65 -17.64 -5.84
N ALA A 159 -10.48 -18.29 -6.67
CA ALA A 159 -10.75 -19.72 -6.60
C ALA A 159 -9.59 -20.58 -7.14
N THR A 160 -8.39 -20.04 -7.36
CA THR A 160 -7.19 -20.84 -7.73
C THR A 160 -5.96 -20.55 -6.88
N LEU A 161 -5.80 -19.35 -6.30
CA LEU A 161 -4.65 -18.98 -5.47
C LEU A 161 -5.06 -18.20 -4.19
N PRO A 162 -4.80 -18.75 -2.99
CA PRO A 162 -4.91 -17.97 -1.75
C PRO A 162 -3.96 -16.77 -1.75
N HIS A 163 -4.50 -15.57 -1.64
CA HIS A 163 -3.72 -14.33 -1.59
C HIS A 163 -4.43 -13.25 -0.76
N VAL A 164 -3.66 -12.29 -0.27
CA VAL A 164 -4.16 -11.05 0.33
C VAL A 164 -3.81 -9.90 -0.61
N ALA A 165 -4.82 -9.18 -1.09
CA ALA A 165 -4.67 -8.03 -1.97
C ALA A 165 -5.16 -6.75 -1.29
N PHE A 166 -4.38 -5.69 -1.41
CA PHE A 166 -4.76 -4.37 -0.92
C PHE A 166 -4.04 -3.27 -1.69
N TYR A 167 -4.48 -2.04 -1.46
CA TYR A 167 -3.89 -0.84 -2.01
C TYR A 167 -3.27 0.03 -0.91
N VAL A 168 -2.15 0.68 -1.22
CA VAL A 168 -1.52 1.70 -0.37
C VAL A 168 -1.57 3.04 -1.08
N ASP A 169 -2.21 4.01 -0.44
CA ASP A 169 -2.39 5.36 -0.96
C ASP A 169 -1.21 6.26 -0.59
N VAL A 170 -0.70 6.99 -1.58
CA VAL A 170 0.41 7.93 -1.43
C VAL A 170 -0.05 9.26 -1.99
N ASN A 171 -0.41 10.18 -1.10
CA ASN A 171 -0.89 11.50 -1.49
C ASN A 171 -0.13 12.61 -0.77
N ARG A 172 0.47 13.51 -1.53
CA ARG A 172 1.26 14.63 -1.00
C ARG A 172 1.22 15.82 -1.96
N PRO A 173 0.49 16.90 -1.61
CA PRO A 173 0.62 18.18 -2.29
C PRO A 173 2.05 18.71 -2.17
N ILE A 174 2.58 19.27 -3.26
CA ILE A 174 3.84 20.00 -3.28
C ILE A 174 3.51 21.44 -2.89
N ARG A 175 3.99 21.88 -1.73
CA ARG A 175 3.67 23.21 -1.20
C ARG A 175 4.40 24.29 -2.00
N ASP A 176 3.82 25.49 -2.08
CA ASP A 176 4.40 26.60 -2.85
C ASP A 176 5.85 26.92 -2.49
N TRP A 177 6.20 26.88 -1.19
CA TRP A 177 7.57 27.13 -0.74
C TRP A 177 8.55 26.04 -1.22
N GLU A 178 8.08 24.80 -1.41
CA GLU A 178 8.87 23.70 -1.97
C GLU A 178 9.11 23.89 -3.46
N CYS A 179 8.26 24.63 -4.16
CA CYS A 179 8.49 25.00 -5.56
C CYS A 179 8.84 26.49 -5.75
N THR A 180 9.31 27.16 -4.69
CA THR A 180 9.77 28.55 -4.78
C THR A 180 11.27 28.63 -5.06
N PHE A 181 11.63 29.33 -6.12
CA PHE A 181 13.01 29.60 -6.55
C PHE A 181 13.20 31.10 -6.90
N PRO A 182 14.44 31.60 -7.00
CA PRO A 182 14.70 32.99 -7.41
C PRO A 182 14.17 33.31 -8.81
N ASN A 183 13.70 34.54 -9.04
CA ASN A 183 13.24 34.99 -10.37
C ASN A 183 14.39 35.17 -11.38
N SER A 184 15.61 35.32 -10.90
CA SER A 184 16.82 35.45 -11.72
C SER A 184 17.99 34.83 -10.99
N GLN A 185 18.90 34.23 -11.77
CA GLN A 185 20.17 33.72 -11.27
C GLN A 185 21.26 34.82 -11.21
N PHE A 186 21.05 35.94 -11.91
CA PHE A 186 22.05 37.01 -12.07
C PHE A 186 21.77 38.23 -11.19
N TRP A 187 20.51 38.52 -10.90
CA TRP A 187 20.10 39.72 -10.18
C TRP A 187 19.09 39.41 -9.09
N GLU A 188 19.16 40.16 -7.99
CA GLU A 188 18.20 40.08 -6.89
C GLU A 188 16.83 40.62 -7.32
N ARG A 189 15.97 39.72 -7.81
CA ARG A 189 14.61 40.03 -8.29
C ARG A 189 13.53 39.29 -7.49
N GLY A 190 13.84 38.96 -6.23
CA GLY A 190 12.99 38.15 -5.37
C GLY A 190 12.81 36.72 -5.90
N SER A 191 11.77 36.06 -5.42
CA SER A 191 11.42 34.67 -5.77
C SER A 191 9.96 34.57 -6.21
N ARG A 192 9.60 33.43 -6.80
CA ARG A 192 8.23 33.05 -7.11
C ARG A 192 8.06 31.54 -7.01
N THR A 193 6.82 31.08 -7.00
CA THR A 193 6.49 29.67 -7.22
C THR A 193 6.64 29.33 -8.71
N PHE A 194 7.31 28.22 -9.02
CA PHE A 194 7.59 27.72 -10.36
C PHE A 194 6.67 26.55 -10.78
N CYS A 195 5.80 26.12 -9.86
CA CYS A 195 4.82 25.06 -10.04
C CYS A 195 3.41 25.62 -9.88
N ASN A 196 2.42 24.93 -10.44
CA ASN A 196 1.01 25.22 -10.24
C ASN A 196 0.27 23.92 -9.93
N ASN A 197 -0.34 23.85 -8.74
CA ASN A 197 -1.04 22.65 -8.26
C ASN A 197 -0.16 21.39 -8.29
N GLY A 198 1.12 21.52 -7.88
CA GLY A 198 2.04 20.40 -7.83
C GLY A 198 1.59 19.35 -6.79
N ASN A 199 1.64 18.07 -7.15
CA ASN A 199 1.12 16.99 -6.31
C ASN A 199 1.73 15.63 -6.66
N ILE A 200 1.90 14.77 -5.65
CA ILE A 200 2.18 13.34 -5.78
C ILE A 200 0.90 12.60 -5.37
N SER A 201 0.26 11.85 -6.27
CA SER A 201 -0.92 11.01 -5.97
C SER A 201 -0.80 9.65 -6.64
N LEU A 202 -0.35 8.66 -5.89
CA LEU A 202 -0.08 7.31 -6.37
C LEU A 202 -0.86 6.31 -5.52
N VAL A 203 -1.22 5.18 -6.11
CA VAL A 203 -1.92 4.10 -5.43
C VAL A 203 -1.22 2.81 -5.81
N TYR A 204 -0.56 2.19 -4.85
CA TYR A 204 0.22 0.98 -5.04
C TYR A 204 -0.66 -0.23 -4.82
N ARG A 205 -0.66 -1.19 -5.76
CA ARG A 205 -1.27 -2.51 -5.52
C ARG A 205 -0.25 -3.44 -4.89
N VAL A 206 -0.63 -4.04 -3.77
CA VAL A 206 0.17 -5.03 -3.05
C VAL A 206 -0.57 -6.35 -3.01
N ASN A 207 0.14 -7.44 -3.34
CA ASN A 207 -0.36 -8.80 -3.20
C ASN A 207 0.62 -9.64 -2.35
N LEU A 208 0.09 -10.30 -1.34
CA LEU A 208 0.80 -11.29 -0.51
C LEU A 208 0.32 -12.68 -0.91
N MET A 209 1.26 -13.58 -1.22
CA MET A 209 0.92 -14.92 -1.70
C MET A 209 2.03 -15.93 -1.40
N ARG A 210 1.73 -17.23 -1.56
CA ARG A 210 2.71 -18.32 -1.52
C ARG A 210 2.82 -18.96 -2.90
N SER A 211 4.04 -19.25 -3.31
CA SER A 211 4.32 -20.18 -4.40
C SER A 211 4.83 -21.50 -3.82
N LEU A 212 4.30 -22.61 -4.30
CA LEU A 212 4.79 -23.95 -4.03
C LEU A 212 5.74 -24.40 -5.16
N ALA A 213 6.62 -25.35 -4.86
CA ALA A 213 7.46 -25.96 -5.90
C ALA A 213 6.64 -26.88 -6.80
N PHE A 214 6.57 -26.60 -8.09
CA PHE A 214 5.85 -27.42 -9.08
C PHE A 214 6.63 -27.50 -10.39
N GLY A 215 6.74 -28.71 -10.96
CA GLY A 215 7.51 -28.99 -12.18
C GLY A 215 8.91 -29.56 -11.91
N LEU A 216 9.62 -29.93 -12.99
CA LEU A 216 10.98 -30.51 -12.94
C LEU A 216 11.99 -29.55 -13.59
N GLY A 217 13.15 -29.36 -12.95
CA GLY A 217 14.28 -28.61 -13.53
C GLY A 217 14.13 -27.08 -13.50
N GLY A 218 14.77 -26.37 -14.44
CA GLY A 218 14.87 -24.91 -14.46
C GLY A 218 13.59 -24.13 -14.80
N SER A 219 12.48 -24.83 -15.09
CA SER A 219 11.15 -24.26 -15.31
C SER A 219 10.21 -24.44 -14.11
N ALA A 220 10.70 -25.01 -13.00
CA ALA A 220 9.90 -25.20 -11.80
C ALA A 220 9.53 -23.86 -11.15
N THR A 221 8.32 -23.77 -10.62
CA THR A 221 7.93 -22.64 -9.78
C THR A 221 8.74 -22.68 -8.48
N PRO A 222 9.17 -21.53 -7.93
CA PRO A 222 9.93 -21.52 -6.70
C PRO A 222 9.02 -21.82 -5.50
N ASP A 223 9.50 -22.59 -4.53
CA ASP A 223 8.87 -22.62 -3.21
C ASP A 223 9.30 -21.37 -2.43
N ALA A 224 8.40 -20.39 -2.29
CA ALA A 224 8.71 -19.10 -1.69
C ALA A 224 7.45 -18.34 -1.26
N LYS A 225 7.56 -17.57 -0.18
CA LYS A 225 6.58 -16.54 0.20
C LYS A 225 6.84 -15.29 -0.64
N LEU A 226 5.81 -14.64 -1.15
CA LEU A 226 5.94 -13.59 -2.15
C LEU A 226 5.18 -12.33 -1.76
N VAL A 227 5.80 -11.19 -2.04
CA VAL A 227 5.20 -9.86 -1.92
C VAL A 227 5.36 -9.16 -3.26
N ARG A 228 4.26 -8.89 -3.95
CA ARG A 228 4.24 -8.21 -5.24
C ARG A 228 3.71 -6.80 -5.07
N ILE A 229 4.52 -5.81 -5.42
CA ILE A 229 4.21 -4.39 -5.32
C ILE A 229 4.25 -3.81 -6.72
N SER A 230 3.12 -3.25 -7.17
CA SER A 230 2.98 -2.75 -8.53
C SER A 230 2.31 -1.38 -8.56
N LEU A 231 2.69 -0.59 -9.56
CA LEU A 231 1.95 0.58 -10.02
C LEU A 231 1.69 0.36 -11.50
N ASP A 232 0.42 0.34 -11.89
CA ASP A 232 -0.01 0.08 -13.26
C ASP A 232 -1.10 1.07 -13.67
N GLU A 233 -1.49 1.11 -14.95
CA GLU A 233 -2.50 2.05 -15.45
C GLU A 233 -3.88 1.86 -14.80
N GLU A 234 -4.16 0.66 -14.30
CA GLU A 234 -5.43 0.37 -13.65
C GLU A 234 -5.38 0.81 -12.18
N SER A 235 -4.31 0.52 -11.45
CA SER A 235 -4.20 0.86 -10.04
C SER A 235 -3.69 2.28 -9.78
N GLY A 236 -2.98 2.87 -10.73
CA GLY A 236 -2.25 4.10 -10.57
C GLY A 236 -3.17 5.28 -10.27
N GLY A 237 -2.86 5.99 -9.18
CA GLY A 237 -3.51 7.26 -8.87
C GLY A 237 -3.31 8.31 -9.96
N ALA A 238 -3.63 9.58 -9.66
CA ALA A 238 -3.52 10.68 -10.64
C ALA A 238 -2.08 10.93 -11.16
N GLY A 239 -1.05 10.35 -10.53
CA GLY A 239 0.35 10.49 -10.93
C GLY A 239 1.11 11.54 -10.13
N ILE A 240 2.29 11.92 -10.62
CA ILE A 240 3.06 13.06 -10.09
C ILE A 240 2.97 14.22 -11.08
N GLN A 241 2.45 15.36 -10.66
CA GLN A 241 2.26 16.57 -11.47
C GLN A 241 3.00 17.76 -10.83
N LEU A 242 3.51 18.68 -11.67
CA LEU A 242 4.12 19.95 -11.24
C LEU A 242 3.31 21.17 -11.69
N ASN A 243 2.74 21.15 -12.90
CA ASN A 243 2.01 22.26 -13.51
C ASN A 243 0.77 21.74 -14.27
N ASP A 244 -0.41 22.27 -13.97
CA ASP A 244 -1.66 21.95 -14.68
C ASP A 244 -1.84 22.69 -16.02
N ARG A 245 -1.06 23.76 -16.22
CA ARG A 245 -1.08 24.65 -17.39
C ARG A 245 0.20 24.54 -18.19
N ASN A 246 0.21 25.14 -19.37
CA ASN A 246 1.43 25.34 -20.14
C ASN A 246 2.45 26.15 -19.33
N LEU A 247 3.73 25.83 -19.52
CA LEU A 247 4.84 26.52 -18.87
C LEU A 247 4.88 28.00 -19.27
N SER A 248 5.02 28.86 -18.27
CA SER A 248 5.24 30.30 -18.41
C SER A 248 6.69 30.66 -18.07
N TRP A 249 7.05 31.91 -18.28
CA TRP A 249 8.38 32.45 -17.98
C TRP A 249 8.28 33.90 -17.50
N ARG A 250 9.33 34.36 -16.82
CA ARG A 250 9.49 35.77 -16.45
C ARG A 250 10.85 36.28 -16.86
N GLU A 251 10.90 37.53 -17.28
CA GLU A 251 12.14 38.24 -17.59
C GLU A 251 12.64 39.03 -16.39
N ALA A 252 13.96 39.06 -16.25
CA ALA A 252 14.68 39.95 -15.37
C ALA A 252 15.74 40.69 -16.17
N HIS A 253 15.99 41.94 -15.77
CA HIS A 253 16.93 42.84 -16.42
C HIS A 253 17.98 43.34 -15.42
N THR A 254 19.17 43.67 -15.91
CA THR A 254 20.27 44.24 -15.11
C THR A 254 19.97 45.62 -14.50
N GLY A 255 19.06 46.40 -15.11
CA GLY A 255 18.71 47.76 -14.66
C GLY A 255 19.82 48.80 -14.85
N ARG A 256 20.91 48.45 -15.55
CA ARG A 256 22.05 49.30 -15.91
C ARG A 256 22.23 49.31 -17.43
N THR A 257 22.87 50.35 -17.95
CA THR A 257 23.31 50.37 -19.35
C THR A 257 24.46 49.39 -19.55
N VAL A 258 24.33 48.50 -20.53
CA VAL A 258 25.34 47.49 -20.86
C VAL A 258 25.79 47.71 -22.30
N VAL A 259 27.10 47.87 -22.48
CA VAL A 259 27.73 47.96 -23.80
C VAL A 259 28.15 46.55 -24.24
N ASP A 260 28.85 45.83 -23.36
CA ASP A 260 29.24 44.44 -23.52
C ASP A 260 29.00 43.72 -22.17
N GLY A 261 28.16 42.68 -22.14
CA GLY A 261 27.78 42.03 -20.88
C GLY A 261 26.39 41.39 -20.84
N TRP A 262 26.04 40.82 -19.68
CA TRP A 262 24.71 40.27 -19.40
C TRP A 262 23.66 41.37 -19.29
N THR A 263 22.60 41.26 -20.08
CA THR A 263 21.53 42.26 -20.18
C THR A 263 20.25 41.78 -19.50
N ASN A 264 19.79 40.60 -19.91
CA ASN A 264 18.52 40.01 -19.51
C ASN A 264 18.71 38.54 -19.12
N SER A 265 17.77 38.00 -18.34
CA SER A 265 17.69 36.58 -17.99
C SER A 265 16.24 36.17 -17.88
N HIS A 266 15.89 34.96 -18.29
CA HIS A 266 14.55 34.43 -18.03
C HIS A 266 14.58 33.33 -16.98
N SER A 267 13.43 33.17 -16.32
CA SER A 267 13.13 32.06 -15.44
C SER A 267 11.84 31.39 -15.89
N THR A 268 11.97 30.17 -16.41
CA THR A 268 10.84 29.36 -16.90
C THR A 268 10.28 28.51 -15.77
N ASP A 269 8.97 28.28 -15.77
CA ASP A 269 8.30 27.36 -14.85
C ASP A 269 9.00 26.00 -14.81
N ALA A 270 8.92 25.35 -13.65
CA ALA A 270 9.71 24.18 -13.38
C ALA A 270 9.16 22.93 -14.06
N ILE A 271 10.08 22.05 -14.42
CA ILE A 271 9.80 20.71 -14.96
C ILE A 271 10.49 19.66 -14.09
N ALA A 272 10.16 18.39 -14.28
CA ALA A 272 10.83 17.31 -13.58
C ALA A 272 12.17 17.00 -14.26
N LYS A 273 13.30 17.17 -13.58
CA LYS A 273 14.59 16.63 -14.05
C LYS A 273 14.59 15.10 -14.05
N ASP A 274 13.97 14.52 -13.03
CA ASP A 274 13.72 13.10 -12.94
C ASP A 274 12.52 12.80 -12.02
N TYR A 275 11.89 11.64 -12.25
CA TYR A 275 10.99 10.98 -11.30
C TYR A 275 11.68 9.72 -10.78
N ARG A 276 11.58 9.45 -9.47
CA ARG A 276 12.25 8.31 -8.85
C ARG A 276 11.31 7.57 -7.91
N PHE A 277 11.24 6.25 -8.11
CA PHE A 277 10.46 5.33 -7.31
C PHE A 277 11.39 4.27 -6.74
N THR A 278 11.55 4.25 -5.42
CA THR A 278 12.40 3.30 -4.73
C THR A 278 11.56 2.40 -3.86
N ILE A 279 11.78 1.10 -3.96
CA ILE A 279 11.21 0.12 -3.04
C ILE A 279 12.36 -0.56 -2.29
N ASN A 280 12.23 -0.62 -0.97
CA ASN A 280 13.23 -1.22 -0.09
C ASN A 280 12.57 -2.13 0.95
N ALA A 281 13.10 -3.34 1.11
CA ALA A 281 12.65 -4.27 2.13
C ALA A 281 13.65 -4.33 3.30
N VAL A 282 13.16 -4.07 4.51
CA VAL A 282 13.97 -4.04 5.73
C VAL A 282 13.39 -5.01 6.75
N ASP A 283 14.21 -5.91 7.27
CA ASP A 283 13.80 -6.75 8.41
C ASP A 283 13.72 -5.90 9.68
N VAL A 284 12.55 -5.91 10.33
CA VAL A 284 12.29 -5.15 11.57
C VAL A 284 12.02 -6.07 12.77
N SER A 285 12.25 -7.38 12.60
CA SER A 285 12.02 -8.37 13.65
C SER A 285 13.15 -8.39 14.69
N GLY A 286 14.31 -7.82 14.36
CA GLY A 286 15.50 -7.83 15.22
C GLY A 286 16.29 -9.13 15.16
N ASN A 287 15.94 -10.04 14.23
CA ASN A 287 16.50 -11.38 14.14
C ASN A 287 17.82 -11.44 13.36
N GLY A 288 18.25 -10.33 12.77
CA GLY A 288 19.49 -10.22 11.99
C GLY A 288 19.49 -10.98 10.66
N GLN A 289 18.34 -11.50 10.22
CA GLN A 289 18.19 -12.23 8.96
C GLN A 289 17.51 -11.36 7.90
N GLN A 290 18.07 -11.29 6.70
CA GLN A 290 17.40 -10.66 5.57
C GLN A 290 16.25 -11.56 5.11
N SER A 291 15.02 -11.20 5.50
CA SER A 291 13.86 -12.03 5.24
C SER A 291 13.32 -11.90 3.80
N ALA A 292 13.56 -10.78 3.11
CA ALA A 292 13.08 -10.56 1.74
C ALA A 292 14.19 -10.16 0.75
N SER A 293 14.10 -10.70 -0.46
CA SER A 293 14.97 -10.37 -1.59
C SER A 293 14.15 -10.21 -2.87
N ILE A 294 14.59 -9.34 -3.78
CA ILE A 294 13.99 -9.12 -5.08
C ILE A 294 14.14 -10.40 -5.91
N LEU A 295 13.01 -10.96 -6.33
CA LEU A 295 12.94 -12.09 -7.25
C LEU A 295 12.94 -11.60 -8.70
N LYS A 296 12.06 -10.63 -9.01
CA LYS A 296 11.90 -10.10 -10.35
C LYS A 296 11.35 -8.68 -10.32
N THR A 297 11.62 -7.93 -11.37
CA THR A 297 11.13 -6.55 -11.56
C THR A 297 10.77 -6.31 -13.00
N PHE A 298 9.84 -5.40 -13.22
CA PHE A 298 9.45 -4.90 -14.52
C PHE A 298 9.40 -3.36 -14.46
N PRO A 299 10.18 -2.64 -15.29
CA PRO A 299 11.03 -3.19 -16.34
C PRO A 299 12.22 -3.97 -15.75
N ALA A 300 12.64 -5.02 -16.48
CA ALA A 300 13.77 -5.86 -16.05
C ALA A 300 15.14 -5.19 -16.34
N SER A 301 15.17 -4.26 -17.28
CA SER A 301 16.34 -3.53 -17.74
C SER A 301 15.98 -2.06 -18.03
N ASN A 302 16.96 -1.28 -18.50
CA ASN A 302 16.76 0.12 -18.82
C ASN A 302 16.02 0.28 -20.16
N PHE A 303 15.18 1.31 -20.27
CA PHE A 303 14.58 1.74 -21.53
C PHE A 303 15.12 3.11 -21.94
N ASN A 304 15.24 3.34 -23.25
CA ASN A 304 15.63 4.64 -23.80
C ASN A 304 14.45 5.63 -23.81
N ALA A 305 14.75 6.90 -24.05
CA ALA A 305 13.75 7.91 -24.37
C ALA A 305 13.12 7.70 -25.76
N ASN A 306 11.99 8.36 -25.99
CA ASN A 306 11.14 8.21 -27.19
C ASN A 306 10.79 6.74 -27.46
N TYR A 307 10.51 6.00 -26.40
CA TYR A 307 10.20 4.58 -26.44
C TYR A 307 8.76 4.35 -25.99
N GLU A 308 8.03 3.56 -26.77
CA GLU A 308 6.73 3.03 -26.40
C GLU A 308 6.82 1.51 -26.35
N HIS A 309 6.45 0.93 -25.22
CA HIS A 309 6.50 -0.51 -25.03
C HIS A 309 5.39 -0.99 -24.13
N THR A 310 4.85 -2.16 -24.46
CA THR A 310 3.91 -2.86 -23.59
C THR A 310 4.54 -4.20 -23.24
N GLU A 311 4.72 -4.45 -21.96
CA GLU A 311 5.19 -5.74 -21.46
C GLU A 311 4.15 -6.37 -20.55
N VAL A 312 4.13 -7.69 -20.53
CA VAL A 312 3.30 -8.46 -19.61
C VAL A 312 4.18 -8.96 -18.48
N SER A 313 4.04 -8.35 -17.31
CA SER A 313 4.64 -8.84 -16.07
C SER A 313 3.91 -10.11 -15.62
N GLY A 314 4.44 -11.25 -16.04
CA GLY A 314 3.99 -12.58 -15.65
C GLY A 314 4.89 -13.22 -14.60
N PHE A 315 4.28 -13.87 -13.61
CA PHE A 315 4.95 -14.76 -12.68
C PHE A 315 4.17 -16.08 -12.53
N GLN A 316 4.90 -17.21 -12.59
CA GLN A 316 4.32 -18.54 -12.41
C GLN A 316 4.41 -18.98 -10.94
N ILE A 317 3.28 -19.40 -10.40
CA ILE A 317 3.08 -19.73 -8.98
C ILE A 317 2.62 -21.19 -8.91
N GLY A 318 3.28 -22.02 -8.10
CA GLY A 318 2.77 -23.37 -7.84
C GLY A 318 1.62 -23.31 -6.85
N VAL A 319 0.51 -23.96 -7.16
CA VAL A 319 -0.74 -23.90 -6.39
C VAL A 319 -1.30 -25.30 -6.11
N GLY A 320 -2.00 -25.43 -4.98
CA GLY A 320 -2.67 -26.67 -4.60
C GLY A 320 -4.15 -26.68 -4.96
N GLY A 321 -4.64 -27.85 -5.42
CA GLY A 321 -6.07 -28.20 -5.54
C GLY A 321 -6.97 -27.27 -6.36
N LYS A 322 -7.36 -27.66 -7.59
CA LYS A 322 -8.32 -26.90 -8.43
C LYS A 322 -9.78 -27.35 -8.33
N ASP A 323 -10.07 -28.52 -7.78
CA ASP A 323 -11.36 -29.16 -8.09
C ASP A 323 -12.47 -28.87 -7.06
N GLU A 324 -12.98 -27.63 -7.02
CA GLU A 324 -14.12 -27.23 -6.17
C GLU A 324 -15.42 -28.01 -6.47
N SER A 325 -15.50 -28.72 -7.59
CA SER A 325 -16.67 -29.53 -7.99
C SER A 325 -16.76 -30.86 -7.23
N ASN A 326 -15.69 -31.28 -6.56
CA ASN A 326 -15.63 -32.52 -5.82
C ASN A 326 -15.87 -32.29 -4.32
N ARG A 327 -16.85 -32.98 -3.72
CA ARG A 327 -17.14 -32.92 -2.27
C ARG A 327 -15.95 -33.32 -1.38
N SER A 328 -14.95 -33.99 -1.94
CA SER A 328 -13.71 -34.36 -1.26
C SER A 328 -12.61 -33.28 -1.32
N ALA A 329 -12.79 -32.18 -2.07
CA ALA A 329 -11.74 -31.18 -2.26
C ALA A 329 -11.19 -30.53 -0.96
N PRO A 330 -12.02 -30.20 0.06
CA PRO A 330 -11.52 -29.68 1.33
C PRO A 330 -10.75 -30.73 2.16
N LYS A 331 -10.78 -32.01 1.77
CA LYS A 331 -10.08 -33.13 2.42
C LYS A 331 -8.70 -33.41 1.82
N ILE A 332 -8.31 -32.72 0.76
CA ILE A 332 -7.05 -32.96 0.03
C ILE A 332 -5.91 -32.22 0.74
N LYS A 333 -4.81 -32.93 1.04
CA LYS A 333 -3.58 -32.33 1.60
C LYS A 333 -3.03 -31.26 0.63
N LEU A 334 -2.37 -30.24 1.16
CA LEU A 334 -1.74 -29.23 0.32
C LEU A 334 -0.59 -29.82 -0.49
N GLU A 335 -0.85 -30.17 -1.74
CA GLU A 335 0.15 -30.62 -2.70
C GLU A 335 0.16 -29.71 -3.93
N PRO A 336 1.34 -29.38 -4.49
CA PRO A 336 1.42 -28.58 -5.71
C PRO A 336 0.90 -29.40 -6.89
N GLN A 337 -0.25 -29.00 -7.46
CA GLN A 337 -0.93 -29.76 -8.51
C GLN A 337 -0.83 -29.08 -9.89
N PHE A 338 -0.70 -27.76 -9.93
CA PHE A 338 -0.56 -27.01 -11.18
C PHE A 338 0.20 -25.70 -10.96
N SER A 339 0.61 -25.06 -12.06
CA SER A 339 1.13 -23.69 -12.05
C SER A 339 0.04 -22.71 -12.50
N TYR A 340 -0.07 -21.60 -11.78
CA TYR A 340 -0.92 -20.47 -12.10
C TYR A 340 -0.04 -19.28 -12.54
N ARG A 341 -0.42 -18.58 -13.60
CA ARG A 341 0.34 -17.45 -14.11
C ARG A 341 -0.41 -16.15 -13.81
N GLN A 342 0.10 -15.38 -12.86
CA GLN A 342 -0.44 -14.05 -12.55
C GLN A 342 0.20 -13.02 -13.49
N GLU A 343 -0.60 -12.33 -14.27
CA GLU A 343 -0.14 -11.36 -15.27
C GLU A 343 -0.60 -9.94 -14.96
N LEU A 344 0.25 -8.97 -15.33
CA LEU A 344 -0.06 -7.56 -15.30
C LEU A 344 0.47 -6.92 -16.58
N THR A 345 -0.37 -6.19 -17.30
CA THR A 345 0.08 -5.43 -18.48
C THR A 345 0.61 -4.08 -18.04
N LEU A 346 1.87 -3.79 -18.38
CA LEU A 346 2.54 -2.54 -18.08
C LEU A 346 2.86 -1.83 -19.39
N ARG A 347 2.43 -0.56 -19.50
CA ARG A 347 2.68 0.27 -20.67
C ARG A 347 3.68 1.37 -20.34
N TYR A 348 4.68 1.53 -21.17
CA TYR A 348 5.73 2.52 -21.01
C TYR A 348 5.61 3.49 -22.14
N LYS A 349 5.41 4.76 -21.80
CA LYS A 349 5.55 5.88 -22.73
C LYS A 349 6.58 6.83 -22.14
N THR A 350 7.77 6.83 -22.70
CA THR A 350 8.92 7.46 -22.05
C THR A 350 9.16 8.91 -22.49
N GLU A 351 8.71 9.30 -23.69
CA GLU A 351 8.86 10.66 -24.25
C GLU A 351 10.28 11.20 -24.03
N ASP A 352 10.45 12.29 -23.27
CA ASP A 352 11.78 12.89 -23.04
C ASP A 352 12.69 12.06 -22.13
N TYR A 353 12.15 11.07 -21.43
CA TYR A 353 12.82 10.39 -20.33
C TYR A 353 13.32 9.02 -20.76
N ARG A 354 14.48 8.60 -20.25
CA ARG A 354 14.87 7.19 -20.22
C ARG A 354 14.47 6.58 -18.88
N ILE A 355 14.24 5.28 -18.84
CA ILE A 355 13.97 4.57 -17.58
C ILE A 355 15.23 3.83 -17.18
N LEU A 356 15.78 4.20 -16.02
CA LEU A 356 16.91 3.53 -15.41
C LEU A 356 16.44 2.65 -14.26
N ARG A 357 16.78 1.37 -14.33
CA ARG A 357 16.65 0.43 -13.23
C ARG A 357 17.98 0.37 -12.49
N SER A 358 17.96 0.68 -11.21
CA SER A 358 19.12 0.58 -10.32
C SER A 358 18.79 -0.29 -9.11
N SER A 359 19.70 -1.18 -8.73
CA SER A 359 19.58 -2.04 -7.55
C SER A 359 20.90 -1.94 -6.79
N SER A 360 20.90 -1.40 -5.58
CA SER A 360 22.11 -1.35 -4.74
C SER A 360 22.47 -2.72 -4.18
N ASP A 361 21.44 -3.52 -3.92
CA ASP A 361 21.50 -4.84 -3.27
C ASP A 361 20.24 -5.64 -3.63
N SER A 362 20.06 -6.80 -2.99
CA SER A 362 18.92 -7.68 -3.19
C SER A 362 17.63 -7.22 -2.50
N SER A 363 17.67 -6.24 -1.60
CA SER A 363 16.49 -5.70 -0.89
C SER A 363 15.94 -4.41 -1.50
N ARG A 364 16.75 -3.68 -2.26
CA ARG A 364 16.41 -2.34 -2.75
C ARG A 364 16.51 -2.22 -4.26
N VAL A 365 15.44 -1.73 -4.88
CA VAL A 365 15.39 -1.36 -6.30
C VAL A 365 14.86 0.07 -6.47
N SER A 366 15.35 0.76 -7.49
CA SER A 366 14.90 2.09 -7.91
C SER A 366 14.64 2.12 -9.39
N PHE A 367 13.51 2.72 -9.78
CA PHE A 367 13.19 3.07 -11.16
C PHE A 367 13.23 4.59 -11.29
N ILE A 368 14.06 5.08 -12.21
CA ILE A 368 14.30 6.50 -12.41
C ILE A 368 13.93 6.85 -13.84
N TRP A 369 12.89 7.66 -14.00
CA TRP A 369 12.62 8.35 -15.26
C TRP A 369 13.51 9.58 -15.29
N GLU A 370 14.63 9.49 -16.00
CA GLU A 370 15.62 10.57 -16.12
C GLU A 370 15.53 11.23 -17.49
N ARG A 371 15.51 12.56 -17.56
CA ARG A 371 15.49 13.27 -18.85
C ARG A 371 16.71 12.89 -19.68
N GLN A 372 16.47 12.39 -20.89
CA GLN A 372 17.50 12.09 -21.89
C GLN A 372 17.36 12.98 -23.13
N GLN A 373 16.12 13.26 -23.57
CA GLN A 373 15.87 14.30 -24.57
C GLN A 373 15.81 15.65 -23.90
N TYR A 374 16.52 16.60 -24.48
CA TYR A 374 16.68 17.95 -23.96
C TYR A 374 17.03 17.97 -22.45
N PRO A 375 18.14 17.32 -22.04
CA PRO A 375 18.46 17.14 -20.64
C PRO A 375 19.00 18.42 -20.00
N THR A 376 19.44 19.41 -20.79
CA THR A 376 20.05 20.66 -20.33
C THR A 376 19.24 21.88 -20.73
N ALA A 377 19.39 22.98 -20.01
CA ALA A 377 18.71 24.23 -20.38
C ALA A 377 19.18 24.73 -21.75
N GLU A 378 20.47 24.55 -22.07
CA GLU A 378 21.06 24.89 -23.38
C GLU A 378 20.37 24.17 -24.53
N SER A 379 20.05 22.88 -24.37
CA SER A 379 19.39 22.09 -25.42
C SER A 379 17.96 22.57 -25.75
N LEU A 380 17.35 23.34 -24.86
CA LEU A 380 16.03 23.94 -25.06
C LEU A 380 16.09 25.23 -25.87
N LEU A 381 17.27 25.84 -26.05
CA LEU A 381 17.41 27.05 -26.85
C LEU A 381 17.04 26.78 -28.33
N ASN A 382 16.33 27.70 -28.96
CA ASN A 382 16.01 27.68 -30.40
C ASN A 382 16.75 28.74 -31.21
N VAL A 383 17.36 29.71 -30.53
CA VAL A 383 18.13 30.81 -31.13
C VAL A 383 19.44 30.93 -30.36
N ALA A 384 20.55 30.97 -31.09
CA ALA A 384 21.88 31.18 -30.52
C ALA A 384 22.24 32.68 -30.46
N THR A 385 21.90 33.43 -31.52
CA THR A 385 22.19 34.87 -31.62
C THR A 385 21.05 35.64 -32.29
N SER A 386 20.97 36.94 -32.01
CA SER A 386 20.01 37.85 -32.64
C SER A 386 20.55 39.28 -32.70
N PRO A 387 19.98 40.16 -33.55
CA PRO A 387 20.23 41.59 -33.47
C PRO A 387 19.83 42.20 -32.12
N VAL A 388 20.44 43.33 -31.76
CA VAL A 388 20.24 43.95 -30.42
C VAL A 388 18.81 44.46 -30.17
N TRP A 389 18.03 44.74 -31.21
CA TRP A 389 16.64 45.20 -31.08
C TRP A 389 15.64 44.05 -30.84
N ASP A 390 16.06 42.79 -31.00
CA ASP A 390 15.18 41.65 -30.81
C ASP A 390 14.90 41.39 -29.32
N THR A 391 13.63 41.17 -28.98
CA THR A 391 13.14 40.76 -27.66
C THR A 391 12.54 39.36 -27.77
N LEU A 392 13.41 38.35 -27.74
CA LEU A 392 13.03 36.95 -27.91
C LEU A 392 13.19 36.19 -26.59
N TYR A 393 12.20 35.36 -26.29
CA TYR A 393 12.36 34.27 -25.33
C TYR A 393 12.98 33.07 -26.08
N PRO A 394 14.20 32.64 -25.73
CA PRO A 394 14.97 31.72 -26.57
C PRO A 394 14.69 30.25 -26.28
N ILE A 395 13.90 29.92 -25.26
CA ILE A 395 13.55 28.53 -24.94
C ILE A 395 12.34 28.10 -25.78
N ASP A 396 12.50 27.00 -26.52
CA ASP A 396 11.38 26.38 -27.24
C ASP A 396 10.63 25.40 -26.34
N SER A 397 9.50 25.86 -25.82
CA SER A 397 8.59 25.04 -25.00
C SER A 397 8.09 23.77 -25.71
N LYS A 398 8.11 23.69 -27.06
CA LYS A 398 7.71 22.47 -27.79
C LYS A 398 8.69 21.32 -27.63
N LYS A 399 9.94 21.61 -27.22
CA LYS A 399 10.94 20.59 -26.88
C LYS A 399 10.67 19.95 -25.51
N ILE A 400 9.77 20.50 -24.71
CA ILE A 400 9.43 19.99 -23.38
C ILE A 400 8.13 19.20 -23.48
N SER A 401 8.24 17.88 -23.34
CA SER A 401 7.07 17.00 -23.32
C SER A 401 6.14 17.27 -22.13
N ALA A 402 4.84 17.02 -22.31
CA ALA A 402 3.85 17.20 -21.26
C ALA A 402 4.11 16.30 -20.03
N LEU A 403 4.71 15.12 -20.24
CA LEU A 403 5.16 14.21 -19.19
C LEU A 403 6.09 14.90 -18.16
N SER A 404 6.77 15.96 -18.58
CA SER A 404 7.74 16.70 -17.76
C SER A 404 7.13 17.61 -16.70
N TYR A 405 5.85 17.99 -16.84
CA TYR A 405 5.23 18.97 -15.94
C TYR A 405 3.75 18.72 -15.68
N ARG A 406 2.97 18.26 -16.67
CA ARG A 406 1.57 17.82 -16.46
C ARG A 406 1.50 16.48 -15.75
N GLY A 407 2.58 15.72 -15.80
CA GLY A 407 2.85 14.63 -14.89
C GLY A 407 2.93 13.26 -15.52
N ILE A 408 3.28 12.29 -14.69
CA ILE A 408 3.46 10.88 -15.05
C ILE A 408 2.63 9.97 -14.13
N THR A 409 2.00 8.96 -14.72
CA THR A 409 1.54 7.77 -14.01
C THR A 409 2.53 6.65 -14.32
N PRO A 410 3.50 6.38 -13.43
CA PRO A 410 4.58 5.44 -13.71
C PRO A 410 4.02 4.01 -13.78
N ASN A 411 4.65 3.14 -14.56
CA ASN A 411 4.27 1.74 -14.61
C ASN A 411 5.46 0.89 -14.22
N PHE A 412 5.33 0.05 -13.19
CA PHE A 412 6.35 -0.92 -12.79
C PHE A 412 5.78 -2.00 -11.87
N ASP A 413 6.52 -3.09 -11.75
CA ASP A 413 6.18 -4.20 -10.86
C ASP A 413 7.45 -4.75 -10.19
N VAL A 414 7.35 -5.05 -8.89
CA VAL A 414 8.45 -5.58 -8.08
C VAL A 414 7.92 -6.77 -7.30
N ILE A 415 8.55 -7.92 -7.51
CA ILE A 415 8.22 -9.16 -6.81
C ILE A 415 9.38 -9.47 -5.87
N TYR A 416 9.10 -9.43 -4.57
CA TYR A 416 9.98 -9.91 -3.52
C TYR A 416 9.65 -11.36 -3.18
N ARG A 417 10.68 -12.09 -2.74
CA ARG A 417 10.57 -13.43 -2.18
C ARG A 417 11.19 -13.51 -0.79
N ALA A 418 10.63 -14.36 0.04
CA ALA A 418 11.19 -14.85 1.28
C ALA A 418 11.23 -16.39 1.26
N ALA A 419 12.12 -16.97 2.05
CA ALA A 419 12.23 -18.41 2.15
C ALA A 419 10.91 -19.04 2.67
N PRO A 420 10.60 -20.29 2.28
CA PRO A 420 9.45 -21.06 2.78
C PRO A 420 9.27 -21.05 4.30
N ALA A 421 10.39 -21.07 5.03
CA ALA A 421 10.46 -21.10 6.49
C ALA A 421 10.69 -19.73 7.14
N ALA A 422 10.70 -18.63 6.36
CA ALA A 422 10.90 -17.29 6.88
C ALA A 422 9.83 -16.95 7.93
N LYS A 423 10.24 -16.27 9.00
CA LYS A 423 9.39 -15.83 10.11
C LYS A 423 9.69 -14.38 10.45
N GLY A 424 8.82 -13.76 11.24
CA GLY A 424 9.00 -12.38 11.68
C GLY A 424 8.45 -11.39 10.65
N VAL A 425 8.81 -10.12 10.83
CA VAL A 425 8.20 -9.01 10.10
C VAL A 425 9.22 -8.32 9.20
N THR A 426 8.84 -8.10 7.95
CA THR A 426 9.57 -7.25 7.01
C THR A 426 8.76 -6.02 6.67
N ARG A 427 9.41 -4.87 6.76
CA ARG A 427 8.88 -3.58 6.35
C ARG A 427 9.26 -3.28 4.91
N PHE A 428 8.27 -2.94 4.10
CA PHE A 428 8.47 -2.47 2.75
C PHE A 428 8.29 -0.96 2.71
N TYR A 429 9.37 -0.23 2.41
CA TYR A 429 9.36 1.20 2.18
C TYR A 429 9.16 1.50 0.69
N ILE A 430 8.29 2.45 0.39
CA ILE A 430 8.05 2.97 -0.95
C ILE A 430 8.31 4.48 -0.91
N ASP A 431 9.38 4.92 -1.58
CA ASP A 431 9.75 6.33 -1.74
C ASP A 431 9.45 6.78 -3.17
N SER A 432 8.50 7.70 -3.30
CA SER A 432 8.10 8.32 -4.56
C SER A 432 8.53 9.78 -4.58
N SER A 433 9.33 10.17 -5.56
CA SER A 433 9.87 11.53 -5.59
C SER A 433 9.96 12.12 -6.99
N VAL A 434 9.97 13.45 -7.03
CA VAL A 434 10.23 14.26 -8.21
C VAL A 434 11.34 15.24 -7.93
N ASN A 435 12.26 15.37 -8.87
CA ASN A 435 13.33 16.36 -8.83
C ASN A 435 12.90 17.59 -9.65
N ILE A 436 12.39 18.60 -8.97
CA ILE A 436 11.91 19.84 -9.57
C ILE A 436 13.10 20.63 -10.11
N TRP A 437 13.03 21.07 -11.36
CA TRP A 437 14.05 21.84 -12.05
C TRP A 437 13.50 23.18 -12.55
N ALA A 438 13.95 24.27 -11.94
CA ALA A 438 13.73 25.62 -12.41
C ALA A 438 14.75 25.98 -13.50
N ILE A 439 14.26 26.39 -14.68
CA ILE A 439 15.08 26.58 -15.87
C ILE A 439 15.44 28.06 -16.03
N TYR A 440 16.74 28.34 -16.18
CA TYR A 440 17.28 29.67 -16.35
C TYR A 440 18.14 29.79 -17.62
N ASP A 441 17.96 30.88 -18.33
CA ASP A 441 18.74 31.31 -19.48
C ASP A 441 19.10 32.80 -19.33
N ALA A 442 20.09 33.25 -20.09
CA ALA A 442 20.52 34.63 -20.09
C ALA A 442 21.00 35.12 -21.45
N ILE A 443 20.89 36.43 -21.63
CA ILE A 443 21.24 37.14 -22.84
C ILE A 443 22.50 37.97 -22.58
N TYR A 444 23.55 37.68 -23.33
CA TYR A 444 24.78 38.49 -23.37
C TYR A 444 24.76 39.39 -24.59
N GLN A 445 24.99 40.68 -24.42
CA GLN A 445 25.19 41.62 -25.52
C GLN A 445 26.67 41.75 -25.84
N HIS A 446 27.02 41.59 -27.11
CA HIS A 446 28.37 41.74 -27.64
C HIS A 446 28.52 43.07 -28.36
N PHE A 447 29.60 43.79 -28.09
CA PHE A 447 29.98 45.00 -28.82
C PHE A 447 31.38 44.86 -29.42
N TYR A 448 31.49 45.05 -30.74
CA TYR A 448 32.76 44.91 -31.47
C TYR A 448 33.03 46.10 -32.40
N VAL A 449 32.67 47.31 -31.94
CA VAL A 449 32.89 48.62 -32.57
C VAL A 449 32.07 48.86 -33.85
N VAL A 450 32.15 47.96 -34.82
CA VAL A 450 31.45 48.06 -36.11
C VAL A 450 30.02 47.49 -36.07
N GLY A 451 29.62 46.92 -34.93
CA GLY A 451 28.31 46.32 -34.75
C GLY A 451 28.11 45.76 -33.35
N SER A 452 26.91 45.24 -33.13
CA SER A 452 26.52 44.58 -31.89
C SER A 452 25.50 43.49 -32.16
N HIS A 453 25.53 42.43 -31.36
CA HIS A 453 24.53 41.37 -31.39
C HIS A 453 24.30 40.81 -29.99
N LYS A 454 23.23 40.04 -29.82
CA LYS A 454 22.93 39.29 -28.60
C LYS A 454 23.29 37.83 -28.81
N SER A 455 23.82 37.18 -27.78
CA SER A 455 23.94 35.72 -27.70
C SER A 455 23.11 35.19 -26.54
N TYR A 456 22.39 34.11 -26.77
CA TYR A 456 21.58 33.43 -25.76
C TYR A 456 22.36 32.24 -25.19
N GLN A 457 22.37 32.11 -23.87
CA GLN A 457 23.09 31.06 -23.17
C GLN A 457 22.22 30.48 -22.08
N ALA A 458 22.44 29.21 -21.74
CA ALA A 458 21.78 28.56 -20.62
C ALA A 458 22.69 27.49 -20.03
N GLN A 459 23.44 27.84 -18.99
CA GLN A 459 24.45 26.96 -18.41
C GLN A 459 23.87 26.10 -17.27
N GLU A 460 24.33 24.86 -17.14
CA GLU A 460 23.84 23.94 -16.11
C GLU A 460 24.06 24.46 -14.68
N GLN A 461 25.14 25.19 -14.43
CA GLN A 461 25.43 25.81 -13.13
C GLN A 461 24.43 26.91 -12.71
N TRP A 462 23.64 27.44 -13.64
CA TRP A 462 22.61 28.43 -13.34
C TRP A 462 21.31 27.80 -12.88
N GLN A 463 21.11 26.52 -13.19
CA GLN A 463 19.89 25.80 -12.94
C GLN A 463 19.71 25.55 -11.44
N LYS A 464 18.45 25.49 -10.98
CA LYS A 464 18.12 25.16 -9.59
C LYS A 464 17.26 23.93 -9.54
N TYR A 465 17.56 23.07 -8.56
CA TYR A 465 16.93 21.78 -8.38
C TYR A 465 16.41 21.64 -6.95
N ARG A 466 15.27 20.98 -6.78
CA ARG A 466 14.78 20.54 -5.46
C ARG A 466 14.03 19.24 -5.58
N ARG A 467 14.48 18.22 -4.83
CA ARG A 467 13.74 16.96 -4.73
C ARG A 467 12.67 17.04 -3.66
N VAL A 468 11.45 16.65 -4.02
CA VAL A 468 10.33 16.44 -3.10
C VAL A 468 9.98 14.96 -3.13
N SER A 469 9.82 14.35 -1.96
CA SER A 469 9.59 12.91 -1.77
C SER A 469 8.41 12.68 -0.83
N GLU A 470 7.67 11.61 -1.12
CA GLU A 470 6.72 11.00 -0.21
C GLU A 470 7.12 9.54 0.05
N VAL A 471 7.34 9.22 1.33
CA VAL A 471 7.66 7.87 1.78
C VAL A 471 6.48 7.31 2.55
N VAL A 472 6.01 6.13 2.12
CA VAL A 472 5.08 5.28 2.87
C VAL A 472 5.73 3.93 3.13
N HIS A 473 5.23 3.22 4.13
CA HIS A 473 5.69 1.87 4.42
C HIS A 473 4.56 1.01 4.95
N PHE A 474 4.71 -0.30 4.83
CA PHE A 474 3.81 -1.29 5.40
C PHE A 474 4.59 -2.53 5.85
N ASP A 475 4.04 -3.22 6.85
CA ASP A 475 4.68 -4.33 7.54
C ASP A 475 3.97 -5.65 7.21
N VAL A 476 4.75 -6.64 6.78
CA VAL A 476 4.31 -7.98 6.42
C VAL A 476 4.86 -8.98 7.42
N ASP A 477 3.98 -9.71 8.10
CA ASP A 477 4.36 -10.85 8.95
C ASP A 477 4.43 -12.12 8.10
N TRP A 478 5.61 -12.72 8.01
CA TRP A 478 5.81 -13.96 7.27
C TRP A 478 5.07 -15.15 7.90
N ASN A 479 4.64 -15.07 9.15
CA ASN A 479 3.78 -16.07 9.77
C ASN A 479 2.31 -15.96 9.37
N HIS A 480 1.93 -14.94 8.60
CA HIS A 480 0.55 -14.78 8.17
C HIS A 480 0.07 -16.03 7.39
N PRO A 481 -1.12 -16.58 7.69
CA PRO A 481 -1.63 -17.83 7.12
C PRO A 481 -1.64 -17.91 5.58
N VAL A 482 -1.82 -16.78 4.89
CA VAL A 482 -1.74 -16.70 3.42
C VAL A 482 -0.46 -17.29 2.86
N PHE A 483 0.65 -17.20 3.63
CA PHE A 483 1.95 -17.68 3.21
C PHE A 483 2.15 -19.19 3.33
N THR A 484 1.14 -19.91 3.83
CA THR A 484 1.08 -21.38 3.71
C THR A 484 0.71 -21.81 2.30
N GLY A 485 0.02 -20.97 1.52
CA GLY A 485 -0.49 -21.31 0.19
C GLY A 485 -1.66 -22.27 0.19
N GLY A 486 -2.13 -22.70 1.36
CA GLY A 486 -3.28 -23.57 1.51
C GLY A 486 -4.59 -22.78 1.56
N ARG A 487 -5.65 -23.39 1.05
CA ARG A 487 -7.00 -22.88 1.27
C ARG A 487 -7.46 -23.25 2.67
N PRO A 488 -8.03 -22.29 3.42
CA PRO A 488 -8.46 -22.55 4.77
C PRO A 488 -9.77 -23.34 4.74
N VAL A 489 -9.88 -24.32 5.62
CA VAL A 489 -11.03 -25.20 5.80
C VAL A 489 -11.44 -25.21 7.27
N ASN A 490 -12.71 -25.50 7.55
CA ASN A 490 -13.16 -25.77 8.91
C ASN A 490 -13.18 -27.26 9.22
N ILE A 491 -13.34 -27.60 10.50
CA ILE A 491 -13.66 -28.94 10.97
C ILE A 491 -15.01 -28.84 11.67
N GLN A 492 -16.05 -29.45 11.10
CA GLN A 492 -17.41 -29.43 11.62
C GLN A 492 -17.76 -30.75 12.29
N LEU A 493 -18.50 -30.67 13.39
CA LEU A 493 -19.04 -31.81 14.09
C LEU A 493 -20.29 -32.32 13.36
N GLY A 494 -20.26 -33.56 12.87
CA GLY A 494 -21.34 -34.12 12.06
C GLY A 494 -22.57 -34.58 12.86
N ASP A 495 -22.46 -34.67 14.18
CA ASP A 495 -23.55 -34.97 15.13
C ASP A 495 -24.26 -33.71 15.65
N GLN A 496 -23.66 -32.53 15.50
CA GLN A 496 -24.25 -31.26 15.91
C GLN A 496 -24.60 -30.40 14.71
N ASN A 497 -25.76 -29.76 14.74
CA ASN A 497 -26.14 -28.85 13.66
C ASN A 497 -25.31 -27.57 13.72
N ASN A 498 -24.55 -27.29 12.66
CA ASN A 498 -23.79 -26.04 12.48
C ASN A 498 -22.75 -25.75 13.59
N SER A 499 -22.07 -26.77 14.12
CA SER A 499 -20.98 -26.61 15.10
C SER A 499 -19.60 -26.86 14.46
N CYS A 500 -18.66 -25.97 14.72
CA CYS A 500 -17.29 -25.99 14.22
C CYS A 500 -16.28 -25.95 15.36
N LEU A 501 -15.13 -26.61 15.15
CA LEU A 501 -13.97 -26.41 16.00
C LEU A 501 -13.44 -24.98 15.79
N ALA A 502 -13.11 -24.31 16.89
CA ALA A 502 -12.47 -23.00 16.87
C ALA A 502 -11.27 -22.95 17.80
N ASN A 503 -10.31 -22.10 17.42
CA ASN A 503 -9.19 -21.69 18.24
C ASN A 503 -9.64 -20.58 19.20
N GLY A 504 -9.97 -20.98 20.43
CA GLY A 504 -10.32 -20.06 21.51
C GLY A 504 -9.10 -19.34 22.11
N SER A 505 -9.34 -18.57 23.17
CA SER A 505 -8.29 -17.85 23.89
C SER A 505 -7.14 -18.77 24.31
N GLN A 506 -5.91 -18.32 24.10
CA GLN A 506 -4.69 -19.07 24.46
C GLN A 506 -4.53 -20.44 23.78
N GLY A 507 -5.12 -20.64 22.60
CA GLY A 507 -4.99 -21.92 21.89
C GLY A 507 -6.00 -22.98 22.30
N LYS A 508 -6.95 -22.68 23.20
CA LYS A 508 -7.92 -23.68 23.66
C LYS A 508 -8.82 -24.12 22.51
N VAL A 509 -9.00 -25.42 22.33
CA VAL A 509 -9.98 -25.94 21.36
C VAL A 509 -11.37 -25.78 21.97
N ILE A 510 -12.23 -25.03 21.29
CA ILE A 510 -13.64 -24.83 21.66
C ILE A 510 -14.55 -25.24 20.50
N ILE A 511 -15.82 -25.44 20.83
CA ILE A 511 -16.87 -25.78 19.87
C ILE A 511 -17.88 -24.63 19.88
N GLU A 512 -18.13 -24.05 18.73
CA GLU A 512 -19.05 -22.92 18.57
C GLU A 512 -19.80 -23.00 17.24
N ALA A 513 -20.77 -22.11 17.04
CA ALA A 513 -21.54 -22.06 15.80
C ALA A 513 -20.62 -21.73 14.61
N CYS A 514 -20.77 -22.45 13.50
CA CYS A 514 -19.94 -22.27 12.32
C CYS A 514 -20.12 -20.87 11.71
N ASP A 515 -19.00 -20.19 11.50
CA ASP A 515 -18.84 -18.96 10.73
C ASP A 515 -17.70 -19.14 9.71
N LEU A 516 -18.05 -19.23 8.43
CA LEU A 516 -17.10 -19.43 7.34
C LEU A 516 -16.14 -18.25 7.12
N LYS A 517 -16.39 -17.11 7.79
CA LYS A 517 -15.54 -15.92 7.75
C LYS A 517 -14.65 -15.78 9.00
N SER A 518 -14.74 -16.73 9.94
CA SER A 518 -13.96 -16.69 11.18
C SER A 518 -12.57 -17.28 10.99
N ASN A 519 -11.52 -16.47 11.23
CA ASN A 519 -10.13 -16.93 11.31
C ASN A 519 -9.94 -18.01 12.38
N ALA A 520 -10.67 -17.92 13.50
CA ALA A 520 -10.55 -18.86 14.61
C ALA A 520 -11.04 -20.27 14.24
N GLN A 521 -11.99 -20.40 13.31
CA GLN A 521 -12.56 -21.67 12.87
C GLN A 521 -11.88 -22.24 11.62
N SER A 522 -10.87 -21.54 11.13
CA SER A 522 -10.20 -21.82 9.86
C SER A 522 -8.87 -22.51 10.11
N PHE A 523 -8.61 -23.58 9.37
CA PHE A 523 -7.40 -24.39 9.44
C PHE A 523 -6.85 -24.62 8.03
N ILE A 524 -5.53 -24.64 7.87
CA ILE A 524 -4.88 -25.09 6.65
C ILE A 524 -4.50 -26.56 6.82
N TYR A 525 -5.03 -27.41 5.94
CA TYR A 525 -4.64 -28.81 5.86
C TYR A 525 -3.38 -28.92 4.99
N ASP A 526 -2.22 -28.92 5.66
CA ASP A 526 -0.93 -28.72 4.99
C ASP A 526 -0.39 -29.99 4.29
N GLN A 527 0.79 -29.85 3.67
CA GLN A 527 1.46 -30.92 2.92
C GLN A 527 1.81 -32.16 3.76
N TYR A 528 1.87 -32.02 5.09
CA TYR A 528 2.14 -33.11 6.01
C TYR A 528 0.85 -33.73 6.55
N GLY A 529 -0.31 -33.20 6.18
CA GLY A 529 -1.61 -33.60 6.72
C GLY A 529 -1.87 -33.03 8.12
N ARG A 530 -1.26 -31.89 8.48
CA ARG A 530 -1.55 -31.21 9.74
C ARG A 530 -2.67 -30.20 9.55
N TYR A 531 -3.52 -30.03 10.57
CA TYR A 531 -4.45 -28.91 10.63
C TYR A 531 -3.81 -27.74 11.36
N VAL A 532 -3.22 -26.82 10.59
CA VAL A 532 -2.57 -25.61 11.08
C VAL A 532 -3.62 -24.52 11.26
N SER A 533 -3.70 -23.88 12.43
CA SER A 533 -4.65 -22.80 12.68
C SER A 533 -4.39 -21.59 11.78
N ALA A 534 -5.44 -21.09 11.11
CA ALA A 534 -5.36 -19.84 10.36
C ALA A 534 -5.45 -18.60 11.27
N ALA A 535 -5.83 -18.73 12.54
CA ALA A 535 -5.65 -17.64 13.50
C ALA A 535 -4.19 -17.54 14.00
N ASN A 536 -3.42 -18.62 13.89
CA ASN A 536 -2.02 -18.68 14.33
C ASN A 536 -1.31 -19.86 13.64
N ALA A 537 -0.51 -19.55 12.61
CA ALA A 537 0.17 -20.56 11.80
C ALA A 537 1.26 -21.35 12.55
N GLY A 538 1.58 -20.97 13.79
CA GLY A 538 2.45 -21.72 14.68
C GLY A 538 1.74 -22.82 15.48
N GLN A 539 0.41 -22.90 15.43
CA GLN A 539 -0.40 -23.83 16.23
C GLN A 539 -1.10 -24.89 15.35
N CYS A 540 -1.09 -26.14 15.81
CA CYS A 540 -1.60 -27.32 15.11
C CYS A 540 -2.52 -28.14 16.01
N LEU A 541 -3.53 -28.80 15.41
CA LEU A 541 -4.35 -29.79 16.10
C LEU A 541 -3.51 -31.05 16.39
N ASP A 542 -3.46 -31.47 17.66
CA ASP A 542 -2.61 -32.56 18.13
C ASP A 542 -3.44 -33.64 18.83
N GLY A 543 -3.37 -34.88 18.33
CA GLY A 543 -4.09 -36.03 18.89
C GLY A 543 -3.63 -36.42 20.30
N ASN A 544 -2.45 -35.98 20.74
CA ASN A 544 -2.00 -36.18 22.12
C ASN A 544 -2.76 -35.31 23.14
N ASP A 545 -3.23 -34.14 22.71
CA ASP A 545 -4.01 -33.23 23.55
C ASP A 545 -4.95 -32.39 22.70
N LEU A 546 -6.21 -32.82 22.66
CA LEU A 546 -7.28 -32.17 21.90
C LEU A 546 -7.97 -31.03 22.67
N THR A 547 -7.50 -30.69 23.87
CA THR A 547 -8.04 -29.55 24.65
C THR A 547 -7.46 -28.21 24.21
N SER A 548 -6.29 -28.23 23.56
CA SER A 548 -5.60 -27.04 23.08
C SER A 548 -4.73 -27.33 21.86
N LEU A 549 -4.68 -26.39 20.93
CA LEU A 549 -3.75 -26.44 19.80
C LEU A 549 -2.31 -26.32 20.31
N LYS A 550 -1.41 -27.13 19.74
CA LYS A 550 -0.01 -27.22 20.16
C LYS A 550 0.92 -26.57 19.16
N PRO A 551 2.14 -26.18 19.56
CA PRO A 551 3.16 -25.76 18.61
C PRO A 551 3.35 -26.79 17.50
N CYS A 552 3.24 -26.34 16.26
CA CYS A 552 3.40 -27.19 15.09
C CYS A 552 4.79 -27.81 15.04
N ASN A 553 4.86 -29.12 14.90
CA ASN A 553 6.11 -29.87 14.79
C ASN A 553 5.95 -31.05 13.80
N ALA A 554 6.92 -31.97 13.79
CA ALA A 554 6.95 -33.10 12.87
C ALA A 554 6.26 -34.37 13.41
N SER A 555 5.69 -34.34 14.63
CA SER A 555 5.08 -35.49 15.29
C SER A 555 3.90 -36.06 14.50
N LEU A 556 3.80 -37.39 14.48
CA LEU A 556 2.70 -38.10 13.83
C LEU A 556 1.35 -37.79 14.48
N THR A 557 1.34 -37.42 15.75
CA THR A 557 0.12 -37.06 16.49
C THR A 557 -0.53 -35.79 15.98
N GLN A 558 0.20 -34.95 15.23
CA GLN A 558 -0.35 -33.77 14.55
C GLN A 558 -0.78 -34.04 13.12
N ARG A 559 -0.57 -35.26 12.60
CA ARG A 559 -0.90 -35.64 11.23
C ARG A 559 -2.20 -36.42 11.20
N TRP A 560 -3.05 -36.04 10.25
CA TRP A 560 -4.40 -36.51 10.12
C TRP A 560 -4.64 -36.99 8.70
N ALA A 561 -5.45 -38.04 8.55
CA ALA A 561 -5.80 -38.59 7.26
C ALA A 561 -7.31 -38.84 7.19
N TRP A 562 -7.97 -38.31 6.17
CA TRP A 562 -9.35 -38.67 5.86
C TRP A 562 -9.39 -40.10 5.33
N LYS A 563 -10.30 -40.92 5.82
CA LYS A 563 -10.57 -42.24 5.22
C LYS A 563 -11.59 -42.10 4.10
N ASP A 564 -11.19 -42.49 2.89
CA ASP A 564 -11.99 -42.37 1.67
C ASP A 564 -13.42 -42.90 1.86
N GLN A 565 -14.39 -42.17 1.31
CA GLN A 565 -15.84 -42.42 1.43
C GLN A 565 -16.45 -42.30 2.84
N SER A 566 -15.64 -42.06 3.87
CA SER A 566 -16.13 -41.81 5.23
C SER A 566 -16.05 -40.33 5.63
N GLU A 567 -16.90 -39.93 6.55
CA GLU A 567 -16.83 -38.65 7.26
C GLU A 567 -16.01 -38.84 8.54
N THR A 568 -14.87 -39.54 8.47
CA THR A 568 -14.00 -39.80 9.62
C THR A 568 -12.57 -39.36 9.34
N LEU A 569 -11.94 -38.80 10.37
CA LEU A 569 -10.59 -38.24 10.31
C LEU A 569 -9.69 -39.02 11.26
N GLU A 570 -8.79 -39.84 10.73
CA GLU A 570 -7.88 -40.69 11.50
C GLU A 570 -6.62 -39.92 11.90
N ASN A 571 -6.10 -40.19 13.10
CA ASN A 571 -4.77 -39.73 13.51
C ASN A 571 -3.69 -40.71 13.03
N GLU A 572 -2.64 -40.22 12.36
CA GLU A 572 -1.61 -41.10 11.77
C GLU A 572 -0.73 -41.81 12.83
N TYR A 573 -0.71 -41.35 14.09
CA TYR A 573 0.09 -41.99 15.15
C TYR A 573 -0.54 -43.28 15.69
N VAL A 574 -1.87 -43.29 15.87
CA VAL A 574 -2.60 -44.43 16.45
C VAL A 574 -3.63 -44.93 15.43
N ALA A 575 -3.26 -45.98 14.70
CA ALA A 575 -4.15 -46.60 13.72
C ALA A 575 -5.48 -47.02 14.37
N GLY A 576 -6.59 -46.73 13.69
CA GLY A 576 -7.94 -47.00 14.19
C GLY A 576 -8.46 -46.02 15.24
N SER A 577 -7.74 -44.92 15.51
CA SER A 577 -8.19 -43.82 16.36
C SER A 577 -8.57 -42.60 15.53
N PHE A 578 -9.82 -42.18 15.65
CA PHE A 578 -10.40 -41.09 14.88
C PHE A 578 -10.67 -39.89 15.77
N LEU A 579 -10.55 -38.69 15.20
CA LEU A 579 -11.02 -37.46 15.83
C LEU A 579 -12.52 -37.61 16.09
N ALA A 580 -12.91 -37.35 17.33
CA ALA A 580 -14.25 -37.60 17.79
C ALA A 580 -14.73 -36.54 18.78
N HIS A 581 -16.04 -36.35 18.85
CA HIS A 581 -16.70 -35.48 19.81
C HIS A 581 -17.44 -36.31 20.85
N ASP A 582 -17.07 -36.14 22.12
CA ASP A 582 -17.78 -36.75 23.25
C ASP A 582 -19.04 -35.93 23.55
N MET A 583 -20.20 -36.53 23.27
CA MET A 583 -21.50 -35.89 23.40
C MET A 583 -21.90 -35.60 24.86
N ARG A 584 -21.22 -36.21 25.85
CA ARG A 584 -21.48 -35.97 27.29
C ARG A 584 -20.66 -34.82 27.84
N SER A 585 -19.36 -34.80 27.55
CA SER A 585 -18.46 -33.77 28.06
C SER A 585 -18.40 -32.53 27.16
N ASN A 586 -18.92 -32.62 25.93
CA ASN A 586 -18.82 -31.60 24.89
C ASN A 586 -17.35 -31.22 24.61
N GLN A 587 -16.50 -32.25 24.49
CA GLN A 587 -15.06 -32.12 24.26
C GLN A 587 -14.60 -33.00 23.09
N MET A 588 -13.46 -32.63 22.50
CA MET A 588 -12.80 -33.43 21.48
C MET A 588 -11.98 -34.54 22.12
N THR A 589 -12.02 -35.73 21.52
CA THR A 589 -11.27 -36.92 21.96
C THR A 589 -10.83 -37.75 20.76
N LEU A 590 -10.01 -38.77 20.99
CA LEU A 590 -9.77 -39.86 20.05
C LEU A 590 -10.66 -41.05 20.41
N ALA A 591 -11.32 -41.65 19.43
CA ALA A 591 -12.14 -42.84 19.62
C ALA A 591 -12.17 -43.73 18.38
N SER A 592 -12.47 -45.01 18.58
CA SER A 592 -12.79 -45.92 17.48
C SER A 592 -14.23 -45.72 17.01
N PRO A 593 -14.54 -46.01 15.72
CA PRO A 593 -15.89 -45.87 15.19
C PRO A 593 -16.87 -46.77 15.95
N GLY A 594 -18.06 -46.24 16.27
CA GLY A 594 -19.11 -46.99 16.97
C GLY A 594 -19.00 -47.03 18.49
N ALA A 595 -18.06 -46.30 19.10
CA ALA A 595 -18.02 -46.12 20.55
C ALA A 595 -19.29 -45.40 21.07
N SER A 596 -19.89 -45.93 22.14
CA SER A 596 -21.10 -45.34 22.73
C SER A 596 -20.84 -43.94 23.31
N ASN A 597 -21.74 -42.99 23.04
CA ASN A 597 -21.67 -41.59 23.48
C ASN A 597 -20.60 -40.71 22.80
N VAL A 598 -20.01 -41.19 21.71
CA VAL A 598 -19.01 -40.43 20.96
C VAL A 598 -19.40 -40.41 19.47
N SER A 599 -19.21 -39.28 18.82
CA SER A 599 -19.38 -39.12 17.37
C SER A 599 -18.01 -38.98 16.71
N THR A 600 -17.66 -39.89 15.80
CA THR A 600 -16.45 -39.78 14.96
C THR A 600 -16.74 -39.08 13.63
N ARG A 601 -17.95 -38.56 13.45
CA ARG A 601 -18.42 -37.96 12.21
C ARG A 601 -17.91 -36.52 12.12
N MET A 602 -16.97 -36.27 11.23
CA MET A 602 -16.34 -34.97 10.97
C MET A 602 -16.61 -34.55 9.53
N LEU A 603 -17.04 -33.30 9.35
CA LEU A 603 -17.19 -32.66 8.04
C LEU A 603 -16.15 -31.56 7.88
N THR A 604 -15.91 -31.16 6.65
CA THR A 604 -15.01 -30.03 6.36
C THR A 604 -15.47 -29.31 5.10
N LYS A 605 -15.34 -27.98 5.11
CA LYS A 605 -15.65 -27.09 4.00
C LYS A 605 -14.62 -25.99 3.91
N PHE A 606 -14.44 -25.44 2.71
CA PHE A 606 -13.65 -24.22 2.54
C PHE A 606 -14.26 -23.05 3.33
N THR A 607 -13.39 -22.20 3.84
CA THR A 607 -13.68 -20.95 4.54
C THR A 607 -13.12 -19.78 3.73
N ASP A 608 -13.68 -18.59 3.94
CA ASP A 608 -13.46 -17.41 3.09
C ASP A 608 -12.79 -16.28 3.88
N ILE A 609 -11.56 -16.53 4.33
CA ILE A 609 -10.78 -15.57 5.15
C ILE A 609 -9.74 -14.76 4.36
N PHE A 610 -9.40 -15.20 3.14
CA PHE A 610 -8.45 -14.50 2.26
C PHE A 610 -9.15 -13.77 1.09
N SER A 611 -10.29 -14.28 0.64
CA SER A 611 -11.10 -13.73 -0.46
C SER A 611 -12.26 -12.88 0.06
N GLN A 612 -12.47 -11.74 -0.61
CA GLN A 612 -13.51 -11.44 -1.60
C GLN A 612 -12.95 -10.30 -2.46
#